data_AF-X1QU37-F1
#
_entry.id   AF-X1QU37-F1
#
_cell.length_a   1.000
_cell.length_b   1.000
_cell.length_c   1.000
_cell.angle_alpha   90.00
_cell.angle_beta   90.00
_cell.angle_gamma   90.00
#
_symmetry.space_group_name_H-M   'P 1'
#
loop_
_entity.id
_entity.type
_entity.pdbx_description
1 polymer ?
#
loop_
_entity_poly.entity_id
_entity_poly.type
_entity_poly.pdbx_seq_one_letter_code
_entity_poly.pdbx_strand_id
1 'polypeptide(L)'
;LKFGSNPNKFPPSITALLKRIKQGGGFPFINSVVALFNYISIKYLIPCGGDDIDKIEGNLNLGFARGDEWFVALGSEEKENPQPGEVIYFDDKTLKVMCRRWNWRNGDFSKITFNFKIFLFLYI
;
A
#
# COMPACT_ATOMS: atom_id res chain seq x y z
N LEU A 1 -9.41 -4.21 -18.67
CA LEU A 1 -10.11 -4.53 -17.40
C LEU A 1 -10.37 -3.23 -16.63
N LYS A 2 -11.52 -3.10 -15.95
CA LYS A 2 -11.75 -2.07 -14.92
C LYS A 2 -11.96 -2.80 -13.59
N PHE A 3 -11.21 -2.43 -12.56
CA PHE A 3 -11.16 -3.15 -11.27
C PHE A 3 -11.96 -2.46 -10.15
N GLY A 4 -12.97 -1.64 -10.50
CA GLY A 4 -13.98 -1.14 -9.56
C GLY A 4 -13.51 -0.13 -8.50
N SER A 5 -12.22 0.17 -8.39
CA SER A 5 -11.72 1.20 -7.47
C SER A 5 -11.94 2.60 -8.06
N ASN A 6 -12.68 3.45 -7.34
CA ASN A 6 -12.86 4.86 -7.69
C ASN A 6 -11.68 5.68 -7.13
N PRO A 7 -10.78 6.23 -7.96
CA PRO A 7 -9.60 6.97 -7.50
C PRO A 7 -9.94 8.28 -6.79
N ASN A 8 -11.15 8.83 -6.98
CA ASN A 8 -11.60 10.00 -6.23
C ASN A 8 -12.01 9.65 -4.80
N LYS A 9 -12.47 8.40 -4.56
CA LYS A 9 -12.85 7.90 -3.23
C LYS A 9 -11.66 7.23 -2.52
N PHE A 10 -10.81 6.56 -3.28
CA PHE A 10 -9.67 5.78 -2.80
C PHE A 10 -8.41 6.21 -3.57
N PRO A 11 -7.90 7.41 -3.29
CA PRO A 11 -6.81 7.98 -4.07
C PRO A 11 -5.50 7.21 -3.83
N PRO A 12 -4.65 7.09 -4.86
CA PRO A 12 -3.30 6.57 -4.67
C PRO A 12 -2.53 7.35 -3.60
N SER A 13 -1.59 6.68 -2.93
CA SER A 13 -0.74 7.28 -1.88
C SER A 13 -0.08 8.60 -2.32
N ILE A 14 0.36 8.70 -3.58
CA ILE A 14 0.96 9.91 -4.17
C ILE A 14 0.01 11.12 -4.11
N THR A 15 -1.30 10.94 -4.25
CA THR A 15 -2.26 12.06 -4.20
C THR A 15 -2.27 12.72 -2.82
N ALA A 16 -2.19 11.92 -1.75
CA ALA A 16 -2.09 12.43 -0.38
C ALA A 16 -0.77 13.17 -0.15
N LEU A 17 0.34 12.64 -0.69
CA LEU A 17 1.66 13.27 -0.63
C LEU A 17 1.69 14.62 -1.36
N LEU A 18 1.17 14.68 -2.60
CA LEU A 18 1.09 15.92 -3.37
C LEU A 18 0.22 16.97 -2.68
N LYS A 19 -0.92 16.55 -2.11
CA LYS A 19 -1.79 17.44 -1.33
C LYS A 19 -1.06 18.02 -0.13
N ARG A 20 -0.30 17.20 0.62
CA ARG A 20 0.50 17.66 1.76
C ARG A 20 1.54 18.69 1.34
N ILE A 21 2.28 18.43 0.26
CA ILE A 21 3.32 19.34 -0.25
C ILE A 21 2.69 20.67 -0.68
N LYS A 22 1.58 20.63 -1.43
CA LYS A 22 0.86 21.83 -1.87
C LYS A 22 0.36 22.69 -0.71
N GLN A 23 0.03 22.07 0.43
CA GLN A 23 -0.40 22.76 1.65
C GLN A 23 0.76 23.26 2.52
N GLY A 24 2.01 23.17 2.06
CA GLY A 24 3.19 23.62 2.81
C GLY A 24 3.69 22.64 3.87
N GLY A 25 3.14 21.42 3.93
CA GLY A 25 3.53 20.40 4.92
C GLY A 25 4.89 19.72 4.66
N GLY A 26 5.59 20.14 3.60
CA GLY A 26 6.91 19.64 3.21
C GLY A 26 6.92 18.19 2.73
N PHE A 27 8.12 17.69 2.46
CA PHE A 27 8.37 16.29 2.09
C PHE A 27 8.59 15.44 3.35
N PRO A 28 7.74 14.45 3.65
CA PRO A 28 7.87 13.64 4.84
C PRO A 28 9.05 12.68 4.72
N PHE A 29 9.96 12.71 5.71
CA PHE A 29 11.04 11.74 5.84
C PHE A 29 10.69 10.71 6.93
N ILE A 30 10.37 9.48 6.52
CA ILE A 30 10.07 8.36 7.42
C ILE A 30 11.31 7.47 7.58
N ASN A 31 11.86 7.03 6.46
CA ASN A 31 13.15 6.36 6.34
C ASN A 31 13.66 6.54 4.90
N SER A 32 14.89 6.11 4.63
CA SER A 32 15.54 6.28 3.32
C SER A 32 14.78 5.60 2.17
N VAL A 33 14.21 4.42 2.39
CA VAL A 33 13.47 3.67 1.37
C VAL A 33 12.12 4.31 1.04
N VAL A 34 11.37 4.70 2.08
CA VAL A 34 10.09 5.41 1.90
C VAL A 34 10.33 6.79 1.27
N ALA A 35 11.42 7.48 1.64
CA ALA A 35 11.81 8.72 0.98
C ALA A 35 12.13 8.51 -0.51
N LEU A 36 12.80 7.41 -0.88
CA LEU A 36 13.04 7.05 -2.28
C LEU A 36 11.74 6.80 -3.04
N PHE A 37 10.79 6.04 -2.47
CA PHE A 37 9.48 5.80 -3.10
C PHE A 37 8.69 7.09 -3.30
N ASN A 38 8.67 7.95 -2.29
CA ASN A 38 8.03 9.26 -2.36
C ASN A 38 8.70 10.14 -3.44
N TYR A 39 10.03 10.11 -3.55
CA TYR A 39 10.76 10.85 -4.59
C TYR A 39 10.45 10.34 -5.99
N ILE A 40 10.53 9.02 -6.23
CA ILE A 40 10.18 8.39 -7.50
C ILE A 40 8.74 8.73 -7.87
N SER A 41 7.83 8.65 -6.89
CA SER A 41 6.42 8.94 -7.11
C SER A 41 6.20 10.37 -7.59
N ILE A 42 6.81 11.36 -6.92
CA ILE A 42 6.68 12.77 -7.33
C ILE A 42 7.37 13.02 -8.67
N LYS A 43 8.57 12.48 -8.88
CA LYS A 43 9.38 12.74 -10.07
C LYS A 43 8.72 12.22 -11.35
N TYR A 44 8.13 11.03 -11.28
CA TYR A 44 7.55 10.36 -12.44
C TYR A 44 6.02 10.36 -12.44
N LEU A 45 5.37 10.93 -11.42
CA LEU A 45 3.92 10.98 -11.25
C LEU A 45 3.25 9.59 -11.24
N ILE A 46 3.98 8.57 -10.81
CA ILE A 46 3.49 7.19 -10.68
C ILE A 46 3.39 6.81 -9.19
N PRO A 47 2.41 6.00 -8.77
CA PRO A 47 2.43 5.43 -7.42
C PRO A 47 3.62 4.47 -7.28
N CYS A 48 4.49 4.71 -6.30
CA CYS A 48 5.55 3.79 -5.92
C CYS A 48 5.47 3.50 -4.42
N GLY A 49 5.65 2.24 -4.06
CA GLY A 49 5.63 1.78 -2.67
C GLY A 49 6.26 0.41 -2.55
N GLY A 50 6.25 -0.13 -1.34
CA GLY A 50 6.77 -1.46 -1.07
C GLY A 50 6.33 -1.95 0.30
N ASP A 51 6.45 -3.25 0.47
CA ASP A 51 6.13 -3.96 1.70
C ASP A 51 7.31 -4.90 2.06
N ASP A 52 7.48 -5.17 3.35
CA ASP A 52 8.47 -6.10 3.88
C ASP A 52 8.04 -7.54 3.58
N ILE A 53 8.75 -8.21 2.67
CA ILE A 53 8.39 -9.56 2.22
C ILE A 53 8.71 -10.62 3.29
N ASP A 54 9.61 -10.32 4.23
CA ASP A 54 9.96 -11.25 5.31
C ASP A 54 8.79 -11.39 6.32
N LYS A 55 7.73 -10.58 6.17
CA LYS A 55 6.47 -10.67 6.94
C LYS A 55 5.42 -11.58 6.31
N ILE A 56 5.66 -12.10 5.11
CA ILE A 56 4.74 -12.98 4.39
C ILE A 56 5.05 -14.43 4.76
N GLU A 57 4.04 -15.19 5.19
CA GLU A 57 4.21 -16.59 5.57
C GLU A 57 3.88 -17.56 4.42
N GLY A 58 3.03 -17.15 3.48
CA GLY A 58 2.68 -17.85 2.25
C GLY A 58 3.28 -17.18 1.01
N ASN A 59 2.47 -17.05 -0.05
CA ASN A 59 2.83 -16.29 -1.24
C ASN A 59 2.14 -14.93 -1.27
N LEU A 60 2.86 -13.92 -1.77
CA LEU A 60 2.28 -12.62 -2.12
C LEU A 60 1.38 -12.78 -3.35
N ASN A 61 0.08 -12.56 -3.18
CA ASN A 61 -0.91 -12.65 -4.25
C ASN A 61 -1.51 -11.28 -4.55
N LEU A 62 -1.69 -10.98 -5.84
CA LEU A 62 -2.52 -9.88 -6.33
C LEU A 62 -3.83 -10.48 -6.84
N GLY A 63 -4.94 -10.16 -6.17
CA GLY A 63 -6.23 -10.77 -6.50
C GLY A 63 -7.42 -9.93 -6.08
N PHE A 64 -8.61 -10.46 -6.32
CA PHE A 64 -9.85 -9.87 -5.84
C PHE A 64 -10.17 -10.43 -4.45
N ALA A 65 -10.46 -9.55 -3.51
CA ALA A 65 -10.88 -9.90 -2.17
C ALA A 65 -12.16 -10.72 -2.20
N ARG A 66 -12.25 -11.71 -1.32
CA ARG A 66 -13.47 -12.49 -1.05
C ARG A 66 -14.24 -11.92 0.15
N GLY A 67 -13.58 -11.12 0.98
CA GLY A 67 -14.14 -10.50 2.18
C GLY A 67 -13.82 -11.23 3.49
N ASP A 68 -13.14 -12.38 3.41
CA ASP A 68 -12.60 -13.11 4.56
C ASP A 68 -11.16 -12.70 4.90
N GLU A 69 -10.50 -11.97 4.01
CA GLU A 69 -9.18 -11.38 4.26
C GLU A 69 -9.29 -10.27 5.30
N TRP A 70 -8.22 -10.05 6.07
CA TRP A 70 -8.22 -9.06 7.13
C TRP A 70 -7.08 -8.06 6.98
N PHE A 71 -7.35 -6.85 7.40
CA PHE A 71 -6.54 -5.68 7.16
C PHE A 71 -6.49 -4.83 8.41
N VAL A 72 -5.29 -4.39 8.77
CA VAL A 72 -5.08 -3.32 9.75
C VAL A 72 -4.32 -2.24 9.03
N ALA A 73 -4.91 -1.06 8.92
CA ALA A 73 -4.30 0.03 8.19
C ALA A 73 -3.01 0.51 8.85
N LEU A 74 -2.05 0.97 8.03
CA LEU A 74 -0.83 1.61 8.53
C LEU A 74 -1.14 2.71 9.56
N GLY A 75 -0.60 2.57 10.77
CA GLY A 75 -0.82 3.49 11.89
C GLY A 75 -2.18 3.37 12.59
N SER A 76 -2.93 2.28 12.36
CA SER A 76 -4.20 1.96 13.03
C SER A 76 -4.08 0.67 13.83
N GLU A 77 -4.94 0.50 14.84
CA GLU A 77 -5.17 -0.77 15.54
C GLU A 77 -6.50 -1.42 15.13
N GLU A 78 -7.30 -0.71 14.34
CA GLU A 78 -8.61 -1.18 13.89
C GLU A 78 -8.45 -2.28 12.83
N LYS A 79 -9.09 -3.42 13.10
CA LYS A 79 -9.18 -4.54 12.16
C LYS A 79 -10.40 -4.35 11.26
N GLU A 80 -10.15 -4.40 9.96
CA GLU A 80 -11.16 -4.31 8.91
C GLU A 80 -11.06 -5.52 7.97
N ASN A 81 -12.10 -5.73 7.16
CA ASN A 81 -12.06 -6.65 6.02
C ASN A 81 -12.20 -5.86 4.71
N PRO A 82 -11.44 -6.19 3.65
CA PRO A 82 -11.72 -5.69 2.32
C PRO A 82 -13.12 -6.10 1.87
N GLN A 83 -13.81 -5.24 1.11
CA GLN A 83 -15.07 -5.60 0.47
C GLN A 83 -14.81 -6.61 -0.65
N PRO A 84 -15.71 -7.60 -0.86
CA PRO A 84 -15.61 -8.51 -1.99
C PRO A 84 -15.42 -7.77 -3.32
N GLY A 85 -14.47 -8.20 -4.13
CA GLY A 85 -14.13 -7.56 -5.40
C GLY A 85 -13.15 -6.38 -5.31
N GLU A 86 -12.68 -5.99 -4.13
CA GLU A 86 -11.52 -5.09 -4.03
C GLU A 86 -10.26 -5.78 -4.59
N VAL A 87 -9.48 -5.10 -5.43
CA VAL A 87 -8.14 -5.60 -5.80
C VAL A 87 -7.20 -5.39 -4.62
N ILE A 88 -6.60 -6.45 -4.13
CA ILE A 88 -5.76 -6.46 -2.93
C ILE A 88 -4.44 -7.19 -3.18
N TYR A 89 -3.41 -6.77 -2.46
CA TYR A 89 -2.25 -7.63 -2.18
C TYR A 89 -2.47 -8.33 -0.85
N PHE A 90 -2.34 -9.64 -0.83
CA PHE A 90 -2.54 -10.44 0.37
C PHE A 90 -1.65 -11.68 0.40
N ASP A 91 -1.39 -12.16 1.61
CA ASP A 91 -0.72 -13.44 1.86
C ASP A 91 -1.78 -14.55 1.77
N ASP A 92 -1.60 -15.50 0.84
CA ASP A 92 -2.56 -16.59 0.62
C ASP A 92 -2.67 -17.59 1.77
N LYS A 93 -1.71 -17.62 2.69
CA LYS A 93 -1.71 -18.49 3.86
C LYS A 93 -2.37 -17.81 5.05
N THR A 94 -2.04 -16.56 5.33
CA THR A 94 -2.54 -15.84 6.53
C THR A 94 -3.78 -14.99 6.28
N LEU A 95 -4.11 -14.76 5.01
CA LEU A 95 -5.16 -13.84 4.55
C LEU A 95 -4.98 -12.39 5.05
N LYS A 96 -3.77 -12.02 5.47
CA LYS A 96 -3.41 -10.65 5.80
C LYS A 96 -3.29 -9.84 4.53
N VAL A 97 -3.89 -8.65 4.51
CA VAL A 97 -3.85 -7.73 3.38
C VAL A 97 -2.74 -6.70 3.56
N MET A 98 -1.82 -6.65 2.60
CA MET A 98 -0.69 -5.71 2.58
C MET A 98 -1.08 -4.38 1.95
N CYS A 99 -1.95 -4.39 0.95
CA CYS A 99 -2.44 -3.15 0.35
C CYS A 99 -3.84 -3.34 -0.22
N ARG A 100 -4.73 -2.41 0.13
CA ARG A 100 -6.10 -2.37 -0.36
C ARG A 100 -6.23 -1.53 -1.63
N ARG A 101 -7.16 -1.94 -2.48
CA ARG A 101 -7.55 -1.27 -3.73
C ARG A 101 -6.35 -0.96 -4.63
N TRP A 102 -5.45 -1.93 -4.72
CA TRP A 102 -4.19 -1.98 -5.48
C TRP A 102 -3.15 -0.89 -5.18
N ASN A 103 -3.55 0.30 -4.71
CA ASN A 103 -2.68 1.45 -4.49
C ASN A 103 -3.20 2.47 -3.45
N TRP A 104 -4.25 2.13 -2.69
CA TRP A 104 -4.86 3.11 -1.79
C TRP A 104 -4.22 3.14 -0.41
N ARG A 105 -4.17 1.99 0.29
CA ARG A 105 -3.76 1.96 1.70
C ARG A 105 -3.02 0.69 2.05
N ASN A 106 -1.77 0.86 2.53
CA ASN A 106 -0.94 -0.23 3.02
C ASN A 106 -1.38 -0.72 4.41
N GLY A 107 -1.10 -1.99 4.69
CA GLY A 107 -1.29 -2.64 5.97
C GLY A 107 -0.12 -2.34 6.90
N ASP A 108 -0.39 -2.32 8.21
CA ASP A 108 0.63 -1.99 9.20
C ASP A 108 1.66 -3.11 9.40
N PHE A 109 1.23 -4.37 9.32
CA PHE A 109 2.06 -5.52 9.65
C PHE A 109 3.25 -5.72 8.69
N SER A 110 3.11 -5.29 7.44
CA SER A 110 4.12 -5.38 6.37
C SER A 110 4.91 -4.09 6.19
N LYS A 111 4.79 -3.14 7.14
CA LYS A 111 5.52 -1.88 7.14
C LYS A 111 7.03 -2.12 7.07
N ILE A 112 7.65 -1.38 6.17
CA ILE A 112 9.10 -1.31 6.01
C ILE A 112 9.77 -0.75 7.28
N THR A 113 10.68 -1.53 7.88
CA THR A 113 11.50 -1.17 9.08
C THR A 113 13.00 -1.16 8.77
N PHE A 114 13.92 -1.65 9.63
CA PHE A 114 15.37 -1.70 9.37
C PHE A 114 15.78 -3.15 9.02
N ASN A 115 16.68 -3.36 8.04
CA ASN A 115 17.12 -4.67 7.51
C ASN A 115 15.98 -5.61 7.04
N PHE A 116 15.54 -5.44 5.79
CA PHE A 116 14.38 -6.15 5.21
C PHE A 116 14.63 -6.40 3.72
N LYS A 117 14.03 -7.48 3.18
CA LYS A 117 13.86 -7.64 1.73
C LYS A 117 12.61 -6.89 1.28
N ILE A 118 12.78 -6.06 0.25
CA ILE A 118 11.70 -5.21 -0.27
C ILE A 118 11.03 -5.93 -1.42
N PHE A 119 9.72 -6.11 -1.33
CA PHE A 119 8.92 -6.23 -2.53
C PHE A 119 8.52 -4.83 -3.01
N LEU A 120 9.01 -4.45 -4.19
CA LEU A 120 8.76 -3.15 -4.79
C LEU A 120 7.51 -3.22 -5.66
N PHE A 121 6.54 -2.36 -5.38
CA PHE A 121 5.44 -2.11 -6.32
C PHE A 121 5.79 -0.87 -7.14
N LEU A 122 6.14 -1.10 -8.42
CA LEU A 122 6.26 -0.07 -9.46
C LEU A 122 5.02 -0.19 -10.36
N TYR A 123 4.29 0.90 -10.56
CA TYR A 123 3.20 0.94 -11.56
C TYR A 123 3.57 1.75 -12.79
N ILE A 124 3.09 1.23 -13.92
CA ILE A 124 3.02 1.82 -15.26
C ILE A 124 1.68 2.55 -15.41
#